data_AF-A0A955X991-F1
#
_entry.id   AF-A0A955X991-F1
#
_cell.length_a   1.000
_cell.length_b   1.000
_cell.length_c   1.000
_cell.angle_alpha   90.00
_cell.angle_beta   90.00
_cell.angle_gamma   90.00
#
_symmetry.space_group_name_H-M   'P 1'
#
loop_
_entity.id
_entity.type
_entity.pdbx_description
1 polymer ?
#
loop_
_entity_poly.entity_id
_entity_poly.type
_entity_poly.pdbx_seq_one_letter_code
_entity_poly.pdbx_strand_id
1 'polypeptide(L)'
;MSEDGNGDRDPMRPDTWYGEAGVCGSCIAWRPEDPRAGETVASGSCRLRKELPRVPATLRKCSLYKPRGQFVYRPTPAAPEPKRRKAAPVTVLRRDESGEMVTASPPPVVRGEPRERPPVPREVDVGTDERSVLVAAVRSAVLQDVPDTGRELHGRFEGGKTRVYATDGRMTKEVTNERFFQLLERMRASLEQLEDQLVSKDALLDLYPEAHKQLLAVQGSFTTFNILYDSRDDYFSGKE
;
A
#
# COMPACT_ATOMS: atom_id res chain seq x y z
N MET A 1 11.81 -19.99 -66.66
CA MET A 1 10.69 -20.28 -65.76
C MET A 1 11.15 -19.87 -64.38
N SER A 2 10.78 -18.67 -63.96
CA SER A 2 11.23 -18.08 -62.71
C SER A 2 10.29 -18.53 -61.60
N GLU A 3 10.71 -19.54 -60.84
CA GLU A 3 10.08 -19.92 -59.57
C GLU A 3 10.72 -19.09 -58.45
N ASP A 4 10.47 -17.78 -58.46
CA ASP A 4 10.92 -16.87 -57.40
C ASP A 4 9.92 -16.90 -56.22
N GLY A 5 10.34 -17.50 -55.11
CA GLY A 5 10.27 -16.83 -53.81
C GLY A 5 8.94 -16.75 -53.05
N ASN A 6 8.27 -17.89 -52.79
CA ASN A 6 7.15 -17.93 -51.82
C ASN A 6 7.46 -18.73 -50.53
N GLY A 7 8.73 -19.05 -50.27
CA GLY A 7 9.17 -19.98 -49.23
C GLY A 7 9.35 -19.42 -47.81
N ASP A 8 9.07 -18.15 -47.54
CA ASP A 8 9.57 -17.51 -46.30
C ASP A 8 8.54 -16.66 -45.54
N ARG A 9 7.25 -17.00 -45.64
CA ARG A 9 6.18 -16.40 -44.82
C ARG A 9 5.55 -17.44 -43.91
N ASP A 10 6.33 -17.96 -42.96
CA ASP A 10 5.77 -18.75 -41.88
C ASP A 10 4.86 -17.87 -41.00
N PRO A 11 3.52 -18.07 -41.01
CA PRO A 11 2.56 -17.24 -40.27
C PRO A 11 2.73 -17.31 -38.73
N MET A 12 3.60 -18.20 -38.25
CA MET A 12 4.01 -18.27 -36.85
C MET A 12 5.17 -17.33 -36.51
N ARG A 13 5.98 -16.91 -37.49
CA ARG A 13 7.14 -16.05 -37.25
C ARG A 13 6.71 -14.58 -37.08
N PRO A 14 7.20 -13.89 -36.04
CA PRO A 14 6.85 -12.49 -35.77
C PRO A 14 7.08 -11.53 -36.95
N ASP A 15 8.07 -11.81 -37.78
CA ASP A 15 8.45 -10.99 -38.93
C ASP A 15 7.32 -10.89 -39.97
N THR A 16 6.44 -11.90 -40.05
CA THR A 16 5.34 -11.91 -41.02
C THR A 16 4.23 -10.90 -40.70
N TRP A 17 4.00 -10.59 -39.43
CA TRP A 17 2.89 -9.73 -39.00
C TRP A 17 3.34 -8.47 -38.25
N TYR A 18 4.60 -8.35 -37.81
CA TYR A 18 5.12 -7.09 -37.26
C TYR A 18 5.21 -5.97 -38.30
N GLY A 19 5.48 -6.30 -39.57
CA GLY A 19 5.58 -5.32 -40.66
C GLY A 19 4.23 -4.86 -41.23
N GLU A 20 3.15 -5.60 -40.99
CA GLU A 20 1.82 -5.25 -41.51
C GLU A 20 1.11 -4.26 -40.59
N ALA A 21 0.80 -3.06 -41.07
CA ALA A 21 0.03 -2.09 -40.28
C ALA A 21 -1.44 -2.51 -40.14
N GLY A 22 -1.99 -2.38 -38.92
CA GLY A 22 -3.42 -2.56 -38.67
C GLY A 22 -3.86 -4.00 -38.42
N VAL A 23 -2.91 -4.91 -38.17
CA VAL A 23 -3.18 -6.28 -37.68
C VAL A 23 -2.93 -6.36 -36.17
N CYS A 24 -3.59 -7.28 -35.47
CA CYS A 24 -3.40 -7.42 -34.02
C CYS A 24 -1.93 -7.68 -33.64
N GLY A 25 -1.20 -8.45 -34.43
CA GLY A 25 0.22 -8.74 -34.20
C GLY A 25 1.12 -7.49 -34.16
N SER A 26 0.87 -6.49 -35.01
CA SER A 26 1.63 -5.23 -35.02
C SER A 26 1.14 -4.21 -33.98
N CYS A 27 0.13 -4.56 -33.18
CA CYS A 27 -0.36 -3.73 -32.10
C CYS A 27 0.55 -3.81 -30.86
N ILE A 28 0.77 -2.67 -30.19
CA ILE A 28 1.53 -2.62 -28.92
C ILE A 28 0.84 -3.40 -27.78
N ALA A 29 -0.48 -3.57 -27.85
CA ALA A 29 -1.27 -4.20 -26.81
C ALA A 29 -1.37 -5.73 -26.91
N TRP A 30 -1.00 -6.32 -28.04
CA TRP A 30 -1.10 -7.76 -28.29
C TRP A 30 0.17 -8.48 -27.84
N ARG A 31 0.02 -9.66 -27.23
CA ARG A 31 1.10 -10.53 -26.76
C ARG A 31 0.95 -11.93 -27.36
N PRO A 32 1.99 -12.46 -28.02
CA PRO A 32 1.94 -13.82 -28.56
C PRO A 32 1.85 -14.83 -27.42
N GLU A 33 1.09 -15.90 -27.64
CA GLU A 33 1.05 -17.09 -26.79
C GLU A 33 1.53 -18.31 -27.58
N ASP A 34 1.83 -19.40 -26.90
CA ASP A 34 2.24 -20.64 -27.55
C ASP A 34 1.12 -21.16 -28.47
N PRO A 35 1.46 -21.70 -29.66
CA PRO A 35 0.48 -22.29 -30.57
C PRO A 35 -0.25 -23.47 -29.93
N ARG A 36 -1.57 -23.54 -30.11
CA ARG A 36 -2.34 -24.74 -29.77
C ARG A 36 -2.38 -25.70 -30.95
N ALA A 37 -2.58 -26.99 -30.66
CA ALA A 37 -2.74 -28.01 -31.70
C ALA A 37 -3.87 -27.63 -32.66
N GLY A 38 -3.55 -27.52 -33.96
CA GLY A 38 -4.48 -27.15 -35.02
C GLY A 38 -4.46 -25.67 -35.43
N GLU A 39 -3.62 -24.84 -34.81
CA GLU A 39 -3.50 -23.43 -35.21
C GLU A 39 -2.45 -23.22 -36.29
N THR A 40 -2.88 -22.53 -37.34
CA THR A 40 -2.03 -22.21 -38.51
C THR A 40 -1.49 -20.79 -38.47
N VAL A 41 -1.89 -19.97 -37.48
CA VAL A 41 -1.50 -18.56 -37.36
C VAL A 41 -1.18 -18.27 -35.90
N ALA A 42 -0.13 -17.47 -35.67
CA ALA A 42 0.24 -17.02 -34.33
C ALA A 42 -0.98 -16.40 -33.63
N SER A 43 -1.32 -16.92 -32.46
CA SER A 43 -2.45 -16.46 -31.65
C SER A 43 -1.95 -15.97 -30.30
N GLY A 44 -2.66 -15.01 -29.71
CA GLY A 44 -2.21 -14.37 -28.49
C GLY A 44 -3.30 -13.54 -27.82
N SER A 45 -3.00 -12.94 -26.69
CA SER A 45 -3.96 -12.17 -25.88
C SER A 45 -3.84 -10.65 -26.09
N CYS A 46 -4.98 -9.95 -26.01
CA CYS A 46 -5.06 -8.50 -26.14
C CYS A 46 -5.18 -7.81 -24.77
N ARG A 47 -4.21 -6.97 -24.38
CA ARG A 47 -4.28 -6.25 -23.09
C ARG A 47 -5.37 -5.17 -23.03
N LEU A 48 -5.83 -4.67 -24.18
CA LEU A 48 -6.87 -3.65 -24.26
C LEU A 48 -8.29 -4.24 -24.28
N ARG A 49 -8.43 -5.53 -24.61
CA ARG A 49 -9.71 -6.23 -24.71
C ARG A 49 -9.61 -7.57 -24.00
N LYS A 50 -9.84 -7.54 -22.69
CA LYS A 50 -9.76 -8.73 -21.81
C LYS A 50 -10.87 -9.73 -22.09
N GLU A 51 -11.95 -9.31 -22.74
CA GLU A 51 -13.08 -10.12 -23.18
C GLU A 51 -12.73 -11.08 -24.34
N LEU A 52 -11.65 -10.80 -25.07
CA LEU A 52 -11.15 -11.67 -26.13
C LEU A 52 -9.91 -12.42 -25.62
N PRO A 53 -10.07 -13.66 -25.12
CA PRO A 53 -8.97 -14.38 -24.50
C PRO A 53 -7.87 -14.72 -25.51
N ARG A 54 -8.23 -15.00 -26.76
CA ARG A 54 -7.27 -15.41 -27.80
C ARG A 54 -7.64 -14.81 -29.15
N VAL A 55 -6.68 -14.10 -29.74
CA VAL A 55 -6.84 -13.29 -30.95
C VAL A 55 -5.69 -13.62 -31.92
N PRO A 56 -5.98 -13.94 -33.19
CA PRO A 56 -4.95 -14.23 -34.16
C PRO A 56 -4.19 -12.97 -34.56
N ALA A 57 -2.89 -13.11 -34.84
CA ALA A 57 -1.99 -12.01 -35.18
C ALA A 57 -2.44 -11.27 -36.45
N THR A 58 -3.07 -11.97 -37.39
CA THR A 58 -3.55 -11.44 -38.67
C THR A 58 -4.91 -10.74 -38.59
N LEU A 59 -5.56 -10.68 -37.41
CA LEU A 59 -6.86 -10.04 -37.28
C LEU A 59 -6.76 -8.54 -37.59
N ARG A 60 -7.50 -8.10 -38.61
CA ARG A 60 -7.56 -6.70 -39.06
C ARG A 60 -8.73 -5.97 -38.40
N LYS A 61 -8.62 -4.63 -38.31
CA LYS A 61 -9.69 -3.70 -37.88
C LYS A 61 -10.04 -3.73 -36.39
N CYS A 62 -9.09 -3.32 -35.54
CA CYS A 62 -9.37 -3.00 -34.13
C CYS A 62 -9.49 -1.48 -33.95
N SER A 63 -10.58 -1.00 -33.35
CA SER A 63 -10.78 0.43 -33.04
C SER A 63 -9.80 0.97 -31.99
N LEU A 64 -9.14 0.07 -31.24
CA LEU A 64 -8.14 0.39 -30.23
C LEU A 64 -6.71 0.07 -30.69
N TYR A 65 -6.52 -0.17 -32.00
CA TYR A 65 -5.20 -0.47 -32.55
C TYR A 65 -4.23 0.69 -32.28
N LYS A 66 -3.07 0.35 -31.71
CA LYS A 66 -1.96 1.28 -31.50
C LYS A 66 -0.71 0.67 -32.11
N PRO A 67 -0.12 1.28 -33.17
CA PRO A 67 1.03 0.71 -33.85
C PRO A 67 2.22 0.58 -32.92
N ARG A 68 2.88 -0.58 -32.96
CA ARG A 68 4.12 -0.84 -32.22
C ARG A 68 5.26 0.02 -32.79
N GLY A 69 6.09 0.59 -31.93
CA GLY A 69 7.26 1.39 -32.33
C GLY A 69 6.99 2.88 -32.64
N GLN A 70 5.73 3.32 -32.74
CA GLN A 70 5.40 4.74 -32.99
C GLN A 70 5.33 5.59 -31.71
N PHE A 71 5.68 5.01 -30.55
CA PHE A 71 5.80 5.76 -29.30
C PHE A 71 7.06 6.62 -29.33
N VAL A 72 6.94 7.82 -29.89
CA VAL A 72 7.95 8.86 -29.72
C VAL A 72 7.72 9.48 -28.35
N TYR A 73 8.64 9.22 -27.42
CA TYR A 73 8.72 10.01 -26.18
C TYR A 73 8.94 11.45 -26.60
N ARG A 74 7.87 12.26 -26.58
CA ARG A 74 8.02 13.71 -26.55
C ARG A 74 8.35 14.04 -25.11
N PRO A 75 9.61 14.38 -24.76
CA PRO A 75 9.88 14.97 -23.47
C PRO A 75 8.93 16.16 -23.36
N THR A 76 7.98 16.07 -22.43
CA THR A 76 7.21 17.24 -22.04
C THR A 76 8.25 18.29 -21.64
N PRO A 77 8.23 19.52 -22.18
CA PRO A 77 9.14 20.56 -21.71
C PRO A 77 8.99 20.60 -20.19
N ALA A 78 10.13 20.44 -19.50
CA ALA A 78 10.20 20.15 -18.08
C ALA A 78 9.09 20.87 -17.33
N ALA A 79 8.16 20.10 -16.76
CA ALA A 79 7.22 20.65 -15.81
C ALA A 79 8.09 21.43 -14.80
N PRO A 80 7.80 22.72 -14.55
CA PRO A 80 8.63 23.52 -13.66
C PRO A 80 8.79 22.74 -12.36
N GLU A 81 10.04 22.56 -11.93
CA GLU A 81 10.34 21.90 -10.65
C GLU A 81 9.37 22.46 -9.61
N PRO A 82 8.70 21.60 -8.82
CA PRO A 82 7.74 22.07 -7.85
C PRO A 82 8.48 23.02 -6.91
N LYS A 83 8.28 24.34 -7.09
CA LYS A 83 8.86 25.36 -6.24
C LYS A 83 8.31 25.10 -4.85
N ARG A 84 9.12 24.42 -4.04
CA ARG A 84 8.84 24.12 -2.64
C ARG A 84 8.59 25.46 -1.98
N ARG A 85 7.32 25.81 -1.76
CA ARG A 85 6.95 27.01 -1.00
C ARG A 85 7.60 26.84 0.36
N LYS A 86 8.64 27.61 0.66
CA LYS A 86 9.21 27.64 2.01
C LYS A 86 8.07 28.08 2.93
N ALA A 87 7.75 27.25 3.93
CA ALA A 87 6.74 27.61 4.92
C ALA A 87 7.15 28.94 5.55
N ALA A 88 6.23 29.90 5.58
CA ALA A 88 6.46 31.16 6.27
C ALA A 88 6.78 30.86 7.74
N PRO A 89 7.79 31.52 8.34
CA PRO A 89 8.12 31.30 9.75
C PRO A 89 6.89 31.65 10.59
N VAL A 90 6.50 30.73 11.47
CA VAL A 90 5.39 30.94 12.41
C VAL A 90 5.82 31.99 13.43
N THR A 91 5.27 33.21 13.31
CA THR A 91 5.48 34.27 14.29
C THR A 91 4.56 34.03 15.48
N VAL A 92 5.13 33.74 16.66
CA VAL A 92 4.35 33.55 17.89
C VAL A 92 4.21 34.90 18.58
N LEU A 93 2.98 35.39 18.73
CA LEU A 93 2.65 36.55 19.54
C LEU A 93 2.56 36.13 21.01
N ARG A 94 3.30 36.80 21.88
CA ARG A 94 3.21 36.64 23.34
C ARG A 94 2.73 37.95 23.96
N ARG A 95 1.95 37.85 25.03
CA ARG A 95 1.49 39.00 25.78
C ARG A 95 2.59 39.43 26.76
N ASP A 96 2.96 40.70 26.74
CA ASP A 96 3.88 41.28 27.72
C ASP A 96 3.16 41.67 29.02
N GLU A 97 3.91 42.14 30.01
CA GLU A 97 3.40 42.51 31.34
C GLU A 97 2.38 43.67 31.30
N SER A 98 2.40 44.48 30.24
CA SER A 98 1.42 45.54 29.96
C SER A 98 0.16 45.07 29.23
N GLY A 99 0.07 43.79 28.86
CA GLY A 99 -1.10 43.22 28.20
C GLY A 99 -1.10 43.38 26.68
N GLU A 100 -0.04 43.88 26.07
CA GLU A 100 0.10 44.10 24.62
C GLU A 100 0.74 42.87 23.95
N MET A 101 0.31 42.53 22.73
CA MET A 101 0.83 41.36 22.01
C MET A 101 2.08 41.72 21.23
N VAL A 102 3.22 41.22 21.68
CA VAL A 102 4.54 41.44 21.07
C VAL A 102 5.01 40.18 20.36
N THR A 103 5.66 40.34 19.20
CA THR A 103 6.23 39.23 18.44
C THR A 103 7.53 38.75 19.12
N ALA A 104 7.58 37.49 19.53
CA ALA A 104 8.73 36.91 20.21
C ALA A 104 9.42 35.86 19.34
N SER A 105 10.75 35.94 19.23
CA SER A 105 11.55 34.92 18.54
C SER A 105 11.55 33.61 19.35
N PRO A 106 11.38 32.44 18.71
CA PRO A 106 11.37 31.16 19.42
C PRO A 106 12.72 30.87 20.08
N PRO A 107 12.76 30.22 21.26
CA PRO A 107 14.01 29.89 21.93
C PRO A 107 14.86 28.95 21.08
N PRO A 108 16.21 29.03 21.17
CA PRO A 108 17.11 28.18 20.40
C PRO A 108 16.87 26.70 20.73
N VAL A 109 16.64 25.90 19.70
CA VAL A 109 16.43 24.46 19.82
C VAL A 109 17.76 23.81 20.17
N VAL A 110 17.92 23.44 21.45
CA VAL A 110 19.05 22.62 21.91
C VAL A 110 18.85 21.21 21.36
N ARG A 111 19.69 20.80 20.39
CA ARG A 111 19.78 19.39 19.96
C ARG A 111 20.37 18.59 21.11
N GLY A 112 19.52 17.88 21.86
CA GLY A 112 19.96 16.91 22.86
C GLY A 112 20.66 15.72 22.21
N GLU A 113 21.61 15.15 22.93
CA GLU A 113 22.36 13.94 22.56
C GLU A 113 21.44 12.72 22.32
N PRO A 114 21.92 11.68 21.59
CA PRO A 114 21.14 10.47 21.32
C PRO A 114 20.70 9.82 22.64
N ARG A 115 19.40 9.91 22.95
CA ARG A 115 18.83 9.28 24.14
C ARG A 115 18.90 7.76 23.98
N GLU A 116 19.61 7.10 24.90
CA GLU A 116 19.51 5.67 25.10
C GLU A 116 18.05 5.28 25.34
N ARG A 117 17.63 4.20 24.68
CA ARG A 117 16.27 3.70 24.72
C ARG A 117 15.99 3.22 26.16
N PRO A 118 15.02 3.80 26.89
CA PRO A 118 14.76 3.38 28.26
C PRO A 118 14.36 1.89 28.28
N PRO A 119 14.81 1.12 29.29
CA PRO A 119 14.44 -0.27 29.45
C PRO A 119 12.92 -0.37 29.57
N VAL A 120 12.35 -1.40 28.94
CA VAL A 120 10.91 -1.65 28.91
C VAL A 120 10.42 -1.79 30.36
N PRO A 121 9.52 -0.92 30.84
CA PRO A 121 8.96 -1.03 32.18
C PRO A 121 8.17 -2.33 32.29
N ARG A 122 8.50 -3.15 33.30
CA ARG A 122 7.79 -4.42 33.59
C ARG A 122 6.49 -4.21 34.37
N GLU A 123 6.34 -3.04 34.98
CA GLU A 123 5.14 -2.65 35.72
C GLU A 123 4.67 -1.30 35.17
N VAL A 124 3.41 -1.29 34.71
CA VAL A 124 2.74 -0.09 34.21
C VAL A 124 1.92 0.46 35.37
N ASP A 125 2.20 1.69 35.78
CA ASP A 125 1.33 2.42 36.71
C ASP A 125 0.05 2.83 35.97
N VAL A 126 -1.04 2.18 36.33
CA VAL A 126 -2.35 2.30 35.69
C VAL A 126 -3.09 3.46 36.35
N GLY A 127 -2.97 4.65 35.79
CA GLY A 127 -3.83 5.77 36.17
C GLY A 127 -5.31 5.46 35.95
N THR A 128 -6.19 6.21 36.63
CA THR A 128 -7.66 6.04 36.66
C THR A 128 -8.41 6.22 35.32
N ASP A 129 -7.72 6.27 34.18
CA ASP A 129 -8.34 6.48 32.86
C ASP A 129 -8.38 5.15 32.07
N GLU A 130 -9.57 4.64 31.81
CA GLU A 130 -9.85 3.36 31.12
C GLU A 130 -9.11 3.26 29.76
N ARG A 131 -8.98 4.39 29.06
CA ARG A 131 -8.26 4.47 27.79
C ARG A 131 -6.77 4.21 27.95
N SER A 132 -6.18 4.66 29.06
CA SER A 132 -4.77 4.44 29.35
C SER A 132 -4.48 2.97 29.68
N VAL A 133 -5.42 2.31 30.35
CA VAL A 133 -5.37 0.87 30.66
C VAL A 133 -5.37 0.05 29.38
N LEU A 134 -6.27 0.36 28.44
CA LEU A 134 -6.36 -0.33 27.15
C LEU A 134 -5.08 -0.14 26.33
N VAL A 135 -4.58 1.10 26.25
CA VAL A 135 -3.33 1.40 25.52
C VAL A 135 -2.14 0.67 26.13
N ALA A 136 -2.06 0.60 27.46
CA ALA A 136 -1.01 -0.14 28.16
C ALA A 136 -1.11 -1.65 27.93
N ALA A 137 -2.31 -2.22 28.00
CA ALA A 137 -2.57 -3.64 27.76
C ALA A 137 -2.27 -4.05 26.31
N VAL A 138 -2.67 -3.22 25.34
CA VAL A 138 -2.29 -3.43 23.93
C VAL A 138 -0.78 -3.34 23.76
N ARG A 139 -0.13 -2.35 24.41
CA ARG A 139 1.32 -2.18 24.31
C ARG A 139 2.08 -3.36 24.92
N SER A 140 1.63 -3.91 26.04
CA SER A 140 2.25 -5.08 26.66
C SER A 140 2.03 -6.35 25.82
N ALA A 141 0.83 -6.56 25.29
CA ALA A 141 0.50 -7.68 24.41
C ALA A 141 1.30 -7.67 23.09
N VAL A 142 1.45 -6.50 22.46
CA VAL A 142 2.24 -6.33 21.22
C VAL A 142 3.73 -6.65 21.41
N LEU A 143 4.22 -6.53 22.64
CA LEU A 143 5.61 -6.86 23.01
C LEU A 143 5.81 -8.34 23.32
N GLN A 144 4.75 -9.13 23.49
CA GLN A 144 4.84 -10.59 23.60
C GLN A 144 5.02 -11.21 22.20
N ASP A 145 5.75 -12.31 22.11
CA ASP A 145 6.01 -12.99 20.83
C ASP A 145 4.72 -13.58 20.27
N VAL A 146 4.11 -12.84 19.34
CA VAL A 146 2.97 -13.31 18.56
C VAL A 146 3.51 -14.27 17.48
N PRO A 147 2.93 -15.47 17.33
CA PRO A 147 3.30 -16.42 16.29
C PRO A 147 3.09 -15.82 14.89
N ASP A 148 3.91 -16.26 13.95
CA ASP A 148 3.74 -15.91 12.54
C ASP A 148 2.37 -16.40 12.08
N THR A 149 1.53 -15.48 11.59
CA THR A 149 0.13 -15.75 11.24
C THR A 149 0.01 -16.42 9.87
N GLY A 150 1.11 -16.47 9.09
CA GLY A 150 1.12 -17.03 7.75
C GLY A 150 0.39 -16.19 6.70
N ARG A 151 -0.06 -14.99 7.06
CA ARG A 151 -0.77 -14.07 6.16
C ARG A 151 0.21 -13.34 5.25
N GLU A 152 -0.19 -13.15 4.00
CA GLU A 152 0.69 -12.57 2.98
C GLU A 152 0.37 -11.11 2.69
N LEU A 153 1.44 -10.31 2.57
CA LEU A 153 1.37 -8.94 2.12
C LEU A 153 1.05 -8.93 0.62
N HIS A 154 0.08 -8.13 0.21
CA HIS A 154 -0.29 -7.99 -1.20
C HIS A 154 0.91 -7.50 -2.02
N GLY A 155 1.23 -8.21 -3.11
CA GLY A 155 2.40 -7.97 -3.96
C GLY A 155 2.60 -6.53 -4.47
N ARG A 156 1.56 -5.69 -4.53
CA ARG A 156 1.69 -4.27 -4.92
C ARG A 156 2.41 -3.40 -3.89
N PHE A 157 2.59 -3.89 -2.65
CA PHE A 157 3.25 -3.17 -1.56
C PHE A 157 4.61 -3.76 -1.18
N GLU A 158 5.02 -4.87 -1.79
CA GLU A 158 6.33 -5.47 -1.58
C GLU A 158 7.46 -4.52 -1.92
N GLY A 159 8.50 -4.50 -1.08
CA GLY A 159 9.67 -3.63 -1.23
C GLY A 159 9.37 -2.14 -1.00
N GLY A 160 8.14 -1.79 -0.62
CA GLY A 160 7.74 -0.43 -0.32
C GLY A 160 8.17 0.04 1.07
N LYS A 161 7.97 1.34 1.32
CA LYS A 161 8.30 1.96 2.60
C LYS A 161 7.10 2.69 3.17
N THR A 162 6.87 2.48 4.46
CA THR A 162 5.87 3.18 5.26
C THR A 162 6.53 4.29 6.06
N ARG A 163 5.98 5.49 5.98
CA ARG A 163 6.40 6.65 6.78
C ARG A 163 5.34 6.97 7.81
N VAL A 164 5.74 6.98 9.07
CA VAL A 164 4.88 7.31 10.20
C VAL A 164 5.06 8.79 10.54
N TYR A 165 3.95 9.50 10.60
CA TYR A 165 3.88 10.90 10.99
C TYR A 165 3.18 11.02 12.33
N ALA A 166 3.71 11.85 13.23
CA ALA A 166 2.99 12.25 14.42
C ALA A 166 1.85 13.22 14.06
N THR A 167 0.95 13.46 15.00
CA THR A 167 -0.19 14.38 14.85
C THR A 167 0.24 15.81 14.50
N ASP A 168 1.47 16.18 14.86
CA ASP A 168 2.11 17.46 14.52
C ASP A 168 2.72 17.49 13.10
N GLY A 169 2.55 16.42 12.32
CA GLY A 169 3.05 16.28 10.95
C GLY A 169 4.53 15.94 10.85
N ARG A 170 5.25 15.74 11.97
CA ARG A 170 6.67 15.35 11.92
C ARG A 170 6.79 13.86 11.57
N MET A 171 7.67 13.54 10.62
CA MET A 171 8.01 12.14 10.33
C MET A 171 8.81 11.58 11.51
N THR A 172 8.23 10.62 12.22
CA THR A 172 8.83 10.03 13.41
C THR A 172 9.64 8.79 13.07
N LYS A 173 9.22 8.04 12.04
CA LYS A 173 9.83 6.77 11.68
C LYS A 173 9.58 6.42 10.21
N GLU A 174 10.60 5.85 9.57
CA GLU A 174 10.47 5.15 8.30
C GLU A 174 10.70 3.65 8.56
N VAL A 175 9.81 2.81 8.05
CA VAL A 175 9.84 1.34 8.18
C VAL A 175 9.51 0.70 6.84
N THR A 176 10.01 -0.50 6.58
CA THR A 176 9.61 -1.25 5.39
C THR A 176 8.15 -1.70 5.51
N ASN A 177 7.48 -1.90 4.39
CA ASN A 177 6.09 -2.34 4.39
C ASN A 177 5.93 -3.72 5.05
N GLU A 178 6.88 -4.63 4.86
CA GLU A 178 6.90 -5.95 5.50
C GLU A 178 6.99 -5.81 7.01
N ARG A 179 7.86 -4.91 7.50
CA ARG A 179 7.98 -4.68 8.95
C ARG A 179 6.73 -4.01 9.52
N PHE A 180 6.12 -3.10 8.77
CA PHE A 180 4.86 -2.47 9.17
C PHE A 180 3.72 -3.49 9.21
N PHE A 181 3.63 -4.35 8.20
CA PHE A 181 2.65 -5.43 8.12
C PHE A 181 2.78 -6.42 9.27
N GLN A 182 4.00 -6.85 9.59
CA GLN A 182 4.26 -7.67 10.79
C GLN A 182 3.82 -6.98 12.10
N LEU A 183 3.93 -5.66 12.20
CA LEU A 183 3.46 -4.92 13.37
C LEU A 183 1.93 -4.87 13.42
N LEU A 184 1.27 -4.72 12.27
CA LEU A 184 -0.19 -4.78 12.17
C LEU A 184 -0.72 -6.16 12.58
N GLU A 185 -0.08 -7.23 12.12
CA GLU A 185 -0.44 -8.61 12.50
C GLU A 185 -0.30 -8.86 14.00
N ARG A 186 0.77 -8.35 14.62
CA ARG A 186 0.94 -8.41 16.08
C ARG A 186 -0.16 -7.64 16.82
N MET A 187 -0.52 -6.46 16.32
CA MET A 187 -1.61 -5.66 16.91
C MET A 187 -2.94 -6.40 16.80
N ARG A 188 -3.23 -7.01 15.65
CA ARG A 188 -4.43 -7.83 15.47
C ARG A 188 -4.53 -8.95 16.49
N ALA A 189 -3.50 -9.79 16.57
CA ALA A 189 -3.48 -10.91 17.50
C ALA A 189 -3.62 -10.45 18.96
N SER A 190 -3.01 -9.31 19.30
CA SER A 190 -3.15 -8.71 20.64
C SER A 190 -4.59 -8.27 20.91
N LEU A 191 -5.26 -7.67 19.93
CA LEU A 191 -6.66 -7.24 20.07
C LEU A 191 -7.62 -8.43 20.15
N GLU A 192 -7.41 -9.48 19.36
CA GLU A 192 -8.18 -10.73 19.41
C GLU A 192 -8.00 -11.42 20.77
N GLN A 193 -6.77 -11.50 21.28
CA GLN A 193 -6.48 -12.03 22.61
C GLN A 193 -7.14 -11.23 23.73
N LEU A 194 -7.14 -9.89 23.63
CA LEU A 194 -7.82 -9.03 24.60
C LEU A 194 -9.34 -9.21 24.56
N GLU A 195 -9.92 -9.36 23.37
CA GLU A 195 -11.36 -9.66 23.20
C GLU A 195 -11.69 -11.01 23.85
N ASP A 196 -10.92 -12.06 23.56
CA ASP A 196 -11.11 -13.39 24.16
C ASP A 196 -10.98 -13.35 25.69
N GLN A 197 -10.04 -12.57 26.23
CA GLN A 197 -9.88 -12.40 27.68
C GLN A 197 -11.04 -11.64 28.33
N LEU A 198 -11.66 -10.70 27.61
CA LEU A 198 -12.85 -10.00 28.05
C LEU A 198 -14.07 -10.93 28.01
N VAL A 199 -14.27 -11.64 26.90
CA VAL A 199 -15.40 -12.55 26.68
C VAL A 199 -15.34 -13.76 27.62
N SER A 200 -14.16 -14.35 27.82
CA SER A 200 -14.00 -15.48 28.74
C SER A 200 -14.30 -15.15 30.20
N LYS A 201 -14.36 -13.85 30.54
CA LYS A 201 -14.71 -13.35 31.86
C LYS A 201 -15.96 -12.48 31.75
N ASP A 202 -17.12 -13.11 31.54
CA ASP A 202 -18.43 -12.44 31.42
C ASP A 202 -18.65 -11.32 32.47
N ALA A 203 -18.18 -11.52 33.71
CA ALA A 203 -18.26 -10.50 34.75
C ALA A 203 -17.51 -9.18 34.42
N LEU A 204 -16.44 -9.23 33.62
CA LEU A 204 -15.70 -8.05 33.15
C LEU A 204 -16.42 -7.32 32.01
N LEU A 205 -17.22 -8.02 31.20
CA LEU A 205 -18.03 -7.37 30.16
C LEU A 205 -19.09 -6.45 30.79
N ASP A 206 -19.74 -6.91 31.86
CA ASP A 206 -20.73 -6.12 32.60
C ASP A 206 -20.10 -4.95 33.38
N LEU A 207 -18.86 -5.14 33.87
CA LEU A 207 -18.14 -4.11 34.62
C LEU A 207 -17.52 -3.03 33.72
N TYR A 208 -17.14 -3.39 32.49
CA TYR A 208 -16.44 -2.49 31.56
C TYR A 208 -17.04 -2.51 30.14
N PRO A 209 -18.34 -2.19 29.99
CA PRO A 209 -19.02 -2.22 28.69
C PRO A 209 -18.42 -1.21 27.70
N GLU A 210 -17.93 -0.07 28.20
CA GLU A 210 -17.28 0.95 27.37
C GLU A 210 -15.89 0.52 26.87
N ALA A 211 -15.14 -0.25 27.66
CA ALA A 211 -13.86 -0.78 27.23
C ALA A 211 -14.03 -1.80 26.09
N HIS A 212 -15.05 -2.67 26.19
CA HIS A 212 -15.40 -3.61 25.13
C HIS A 212 -15.83 -2.89 23.85
N LYS A 213 -16.68 -1.87 23.96
CA LYS A 213 -17.09 -1.02 22.82
C LYS A 213 -15.91 -0.28 22.18
N GLN A 214 -14.98 0.23 22.98
CA GLN A 214 -13.75 0.85 22.48
C GLN A 214 -12.85 -0.15 21.76
N LEU A 215 -12.74 -1.39 22.25
CA LEU A 215 -11.99 -2.46 21.60
C LEU A 215 -12.55 -2.77 20.21
N LEU A 216 -13.88 -2.92 20.09
CA LEU A 216 -14.56 -3.14 18.80
C LEU A 216 -14.36 -1.95 17.85
N ALA A 217 -14.46 -0.72 18.36
CA ALA A 217 -14.20 0.48 17.56
C ALA A 217 -12.73 0.55 17.05
N VAL A 218 -11.77 0.14 17.89
CA VAL A 218 -10.37 0.01 17.49
C VAL A 218 -10.24 -1.05 16.41
N GLN A 219 -10.77 -2.27 16.60
CA GLN A 219 -10.74 -3.33 15.57
C GLN A 219 -11.35 -2.87 14.24
N GLY A 220 -12.49 -2.16 14.28
CA GLY A 220 -13.12 -1.57 13.10
C GLY A 220 -12.22 -0.56 12.37
N SER A 221 -11.41 0.22 13.10
CA SER A 221 -10.47 1.16 12.48
C SER A 221 -9.35 0.47 11.67
N PHE A 222 -9.00 -0.77 12.01
CA PHE A 222 -7.98 -1.55 11.30
C PHE A 222 -8.44 -2.05 9.92
N THR A 223 -9.75 -2.02 9.62
CA THR A 223 -10.28 -2.34 8.28
C THR A 223 -9.69 -1.45 7.17
N THR A 224 -9.21 -0.25 7.52
CA THR A 224 -8.47 0.64 6.61
C THR A 224 -7.21 -0.03 6.05
N PHE A 225 -6.60 -0.96 6.79
CA PHE A 225 -5.41 -1.69 6.39
C PHE A 225 -5.71 -2.96 5.59
N ASN A 226 -6.98 -3.32 5.36
CA ASN A 226 -7.36 -4.46 4.52
C ASN A 226 -6.74 -4.40 3.13
N ILE A 227 -6.46 -3.19 2.65
CA ILE A 227 -5.78 -2.98 1.37
C ILE A 227 -4.43 -3.72 1.28
N LEU A 228 -3.75 -3.95 2.41
CA LEU A 228 -2.41 -4.54 2.49
C LEU A 228 -2.42 -6.07 2.38
N TYR A 229 -3.56 -6.74 2.56
CA TYR A 229 -3.64 -8.20 2.51
C TYR A 229 -3.83 -8.70 1.08
N ASP A 230 -3.20 -9.83 0.76
CA ASP A 230 -3.35 -10.47 -0.54
C ASP A 230 -4.69 -11.21 -0.67
N SER A 231 -5.09 -11.94 0.39
CA SER A 231 -6.37 -12.63 0.46
C SER A 231 -7.45 -11.79 1.16
N ARG A 232 -8.70 -11.93 0.68
CA ARG A 232 -9.88 -11.32 1.32
C ARG A 232 -10.28 -12.01 2.62
N ASP A 233 -9.95 -13.29 2.76
CA ASP A 233 -10.25 -14.07 3.96
C ASP A 233 -9.44 -13.58 5.17
N ASP A 234 -8.32 -12.90 4.90
CA ASP A 234 -7.43 -12.34 5.89
C ASP A 234 -7.81 -10.92 6.32
N TYR A 235 -8.89 -10.35 5.79
CA TYR A 235 -9.30 -9.00 6.14
C TYR A 235 -9.67 -8.89 7.63
N PHE A 236 -9.41 -7.72 8.20
CA PHE A 236 -10.12 -7.29 9.38
C PHE A 236 -11.61 -7.21 9.04
N SER A 237 -12.43 -7.91 9.82
CA SER A 237 -13.88 -7.75 9.81
C SER A 237 -14.27 -6.94 11.03
N GLY A 238 -15.01 -5.86 10.82
CA GLY A 238 -15.75 -5.26 11.94
C GLY A 238 -16.85 -6.24 12.30
N LYS A 239 -16.77 -6.86 13.49
CA LYS A 239 -17.97 -7.40 14.11
C LYS A 239 -18.78 -6.17 14.54
N GLU A 240 -19.89 -5.91 13.85
CA GLU A 240 -20.92 -4.97 14.33
C GLU A 240 -21.57 -5.51 15.61
#